data_AF-J4C3H4-F1
#
_entry.id   AF-J4C3H4-F1
#
_cell.length_a   1.000
_cell.length_b   1.000
_cell.length_c   1.000
_cell.angle_alpha   90.00
_cell.angle_beta   90.00
_cell.angle_gamma   90.00
#
_symmetry.space_group_name_H-M   'P 1'
#
loop_
_entity.id
_entity.type
_entity.pdbx_description
1 polymer ?
#
loop_
_entity_poly.entity_id
_entity_poly.type
_entity_poly.pdbx_seq_one_letter_code
_entity_poly.pdbx_strand_id
1 'polypeptide(L)'
;MLCNIFTKRFYTVTTTSVASRKPLWRRKQTFYHRLWNSLTAKKWQEFNELLRTMRESGLNDDEVTYTLKAHYFILNPHVAVENCFLVLEEMKKALIHPSVIRMNEFLINSYFELEELSCEPPRLLWQNFTKMIWQTSLKLNRQRRHRLIKQLLLKDPNDLMNISQKDIESMAIEEFNDNLLTPFMSIKEIHDDPIDVNLDKFKDVKIKKLDFQSQYTLDHMDKVE
;
A
#
# COMPACT_ATOMS: atom_id res chain seq x y z
N MET A 1 -19.29 -61.67 -23.24
CA MET A 1 -19.47 -60.22 -23.50
C MET A 1 -18.91 -59.45 -22.31
N LEU A 2 -17.80 -58.73 -22.54
CA LEU A 2 -17.41 -57.38 -22.06
C LEU A 2 -18.07 -56.86 -20.76
N CYS A 3 -17.43 -56.18 -19.81
CA CYS A 3 -16.04 -55.82 -19.51
C CYS A 3 -16.08 -55.10 -18.13
N ASN A 4 -15.05 -55.27 -17.31
CA ASN A 4 -14.78 -54.47 -16.10
C ASN A 4 -14.75 -52.96 -16.40
N ILE A 5 -15.20 -52.10 -15.47
CA ILE A 5 -14.46 -50.88 -15.07
C ILE A 5 -14.75 -50.57 -13.59
N PHE A 6 -13.74 -50.86 -12.77
CA PHE A 6 -13.48 -50.24 -11.49
C PHE A 6 -12.45 -49.14 -11.77
N THR A 7 -12.76 -47.86 -11.66
CA THR A 7 -11.71 -46.83 -11.57
C THR A 7 -12.15 -45.61 -10.76
N LYS A 8 -11.39 -45.44 -9.67
CA LYS A 8 -11.17 -44.25 -8.86
C LYS A 8 -11.20 -42.97 -9.70
N ARG A 9 -12.06 -42.02 -9.34
CA ARG A 9 -12.00 -40.65 -9.83
C ARG A 9 -10.92 -39.92 -9.05
N PHE A 10 -9.66 -40.16 -9.44
CA PHE A 10 -8.54 -39.33 -9.04
C PHE A 10 -8.80 -37.91 -9.53
N TYR A 11 -8.75 -36.94 -8.63
CA TYR A 11 -8.57 -35.54 -8.99
C TYR A 11 -7.17 -35.44 -9.63
N THR A 12 -7.12 -35.48 -10.95
CA THR A 12 -5.93 -35.06 -11.68
C THR A 12 -5.78 -33.56 -11.46
N VAL A 13 -4.75 -33.19 -10.70
CA VAL A 13 -4.17 -31.86 -10.73
C VAL A 13 -3.70 -31.64 -12.17
N THR A 14 -4.57 -31.06 -13.00
CA THR A 14 -4.20 -30.65 -14.35
C THR A 14 -3.26 -29.46 -14.24
N THR A 15 -1.98 -29.77 -14.23
CA THR A 15 -0.89 -28.89 -14.64
C THR A 15 -1.10 -28.51 -16.11
N THR A 16 -1.97 -27.55 -16.36
CA THR A 16 -2.16 -26.95 -17.69
C THR A 16 -2.04 -25.42 -17.60
N SER A 17 -1.04 -24.88 -18.28
CA SER A 17 -0.73 -23.45 -18.52
C SER A 17 -0.05 -22.64 -17.39
N VAL A 18 1.25 -22.89 -17.17
CA VAL A 18 2.16 -21.86 -16.63
C VAL A 18 2.52 -20.90 -17.77
N ALA A 19 1.51 -20.26 -18.38
CA ALA A 19 1.76 -18.97 -19.06
C ALA A 19 2.27 -18.01 -17.97
N SER A 20 3.22 -17.13 -18.30
CA SER A 20 3.88 -16.22 -17.34
C SER A 20 2.88 -15.26 -16.67
N ARG A 21 2.13 -15.77 -15.69
CA ARG A 21 1.18 -14.97 -14.92
C ARG A 21 1.99 -13.92 -14.18
N LYS A 22 1.66 -12.64 -14.40
CA LYS A 22 2.25 -11.52 -13.65
C LYS A 22 2.17 -11.85 -12.15
N PRO A 23 3.22 -11.56 -11.36
CA PRO A 23 3.18 -11.81 -9.92
C PRO A 23 2.00 -11.06 -9.28
N LEU A 24 1.43 -11.63 -8.22
CA LEU A 24 0.19 -11.14 -7.60
C LEU A 24 0.26 -9.64 -7.26
N TRP A 25 1.39 -9.17 -6.76
CA TRP A 25 1.58 -7.76 -6.43
C TRP A 25 1.49 -6.83 -7.64
N ARG A 26 1.94 -7.26 -8.84
CA ARG A 26 1.77 -6.48 -10.08
C ARG A 26 0.32 -6.47 -10.56
N ARG A 27 -0.40 -7.58 -10.37
CA ARG A 27 -1.84 -7.64 -10.66
C ARG A 27 -2.59 -6.64 -9.79
N LYS A 28 -2.38 -6.69 -8.47
CA LYS A 28 -2.97 -5.74 -7.50
C LYS A 28 -2.61 -4.29 -7.79
N GLN A 29 -1.35 -4.00 -8.14
CA GLN A 29 -0.91 -2.63 -8.48
C GLN A 29 -1.71 -2.02 -9.64
N THR A 30 -2.07 -2.83 -10.63
CA THR A 30 -2.90 -2.35 -11.76
C THR A 30 -4.29 -1.94 -11.27
N PHE A 31 -4.88 -2.70 -10.34
CA PHE A 31 -6.16 -2.35 -9.73
C PHE A 31 -6.07 -1.09 -8.87
N TYR A 32 -5.03 -0.93 -8.05
CA TYR A 32 -4.88 0.25 -7.19
C TYR A 32 -4.91 1.57 -7.99
N HIS A 33 -4.16 1.63 -9.10
CA HIS A 33 -4.14 2.82 -9.94
C HIS A 33 -5.48 3.06 -10.65
N ARG A 34 -6.16 1.99 -11.10
CA ARG A 34 -7.49 2.10 -11.70
C ARG A 34 -8.54 2.57 -10.70
N LEU A 35 -8.53 2.02 -9.48
CA LEU A 35 -9.40 2.44 -8.38
C LEU A 35 -9.16 3.92 -8.05
N TRP A 36 -7.90 4.33 -7.86
CA TRP A 36 -7.54 5.74 -7.61
C TRP A 36 -8.03 6.68 -8.73
N ASN A 37 -7.82 6.29 -9.99
CA ASN A 37 -8.27 7.09 -11.12
C ASN A 37 -9.79 7.19 -11.19
N SER A 38 -10.52 6.10 -10.94
CA SER A 38 -11.99 6.12 -10.90
C SER A 38 -12.53 6.99 -9.75
N LEU A 39 -11.85 6.98 -8.59
CA LEU A 39 -12.20 7.77 -7.43
C LEU A 39 -12.02 9.27 -7.69
N THR A 40 -10.87 9.66 -8.23
CA THR A 40 -10.56 11.06 -8.55
C THR A 40 -11.40 11.61 -9.70
N ALA A 41 -11.70 10.77 -10.71
CA ALA A 41 -12.57 11.09 -11.83
C ALA A 41 -14.08 10.99 -11.51
N LYS A 42 -14.46 10.68 -10.25
CA LYS A 42 -15.85 10.55 -9.79
C LYS A 42 -16.66 9.48 -10.55
N LYS A 43 -16.01 8.44 -11.04
CA LYS A 43 -16.64 7.31 -11.74
C LYS A 43 -17.06 6.22 -10.76
N TRP A 44 -18.12 6.48 -10.00
CA TRP A 44 -18.53 5.64 -8.87
C TRP A 44 -18.92 4.22 -9.25
N GLN A 45 -19.58 4.03 -10.40
CA GLN A 45 -19.95 2.70 -10.90
C GLN A 45 -18.72 1.89 -11.30
N GLU A 46 -17.75 2.52 -11.99
CA GLU A 46 -16.49 1.87 -12.37
C GLU A 46 -15.70 1.45 -11.12
N PHE A 47 -15.68 2.27 -10.08
CA PHE A 47 -15.03 1.93 -8.81
C PHE A 47 -15.60 0.64 -8.19
N ASN A 48 -16.93 0.53 -8.11
CA ASN A 48 -17.58 -0.65 -7.56
C ASN A 48 -17.37 -1.90 -8.43
N GLU A 49 -17.42 -1.73 -9.75
CA GLU A 49 -17.14 -2.81 -10.70
C GLU A 49 -15.70 -3.34 -10.57
N LEU A 50 -14.73 -2.44 -10.37
CA LEU A 50 -13.34 -2.79 -10.13
C LEU A 50 -13.18 -3.59 -8.83
N LEU A 51 -13.84 -3.19 -7.75
CA LEU A 51 -13.83 -3.95 -6.49
C LEU A 51 -14.46 -5.34 -6.68
N ARG A 52 -15.57 -5.44 -7.41
CA ARG A 52 -16.21 -6.73 -7.72
C ARG A 52 -15.27 -7.62 -8.53
N THR A 53 -14.70 -7.09 -9.60
CA THR A 53 -13.73 -7.80 -10.45
C THR A 53 -12.52 -8.27 -9.65
N MET A 54 -12.03 -7.45 -8.71
CA MET A 54 -10.91 -7.81 -7.84
C MET A 54 -11.27 -9.03 -6.97
N ARG A 55 -12.46 -9.03 -6.36
CA ARG A 55 -12.99 -10.14 -5.58
C ARG A 55 -13.19 -11.42 -6.41
N GLU A 56 -13.83 -11.31 -7.57
CA GLU A 56 -14.06 -12.44 -8.49
C GLU A 56 -12.75 -13.05 -9.00
N SER A 57 -11.70 -12.24 -9.14
CA SER A 57 -10.37 -12.69 -9.53
C SER A 57 -9.54 -13.31 -8.37
N GLY A 58 -10.14 -13.47 -7.19
CA GLY A 58 -9.54 -14.07 -5.99
C GLY A 58 -8.50 -13.19 -5.30
N LEU A 59 -8.55 -11.88 -5.50
CA LEU A 59 -7.64 -10.94 -4.87
C LEU A 59 -8.29 -10.35 -3.60
N ASN A 60 -7.72 -10.67 -2.44
CA ASN A 60 -8.16 -10.13 -1.16
C ASN A 60 -7.91 -8.62 -1.07
N ASP A 61 -8.79 -7.92 -0.36
CA ASP A 61 -8.61 -6.52 0.02
C ASP A 61 -7.40 -6.38 0.98
N ASP A 62 -6.69 -5.26 0.87
CA ASP A 62 -5.50 -4.95 1.67
C ASP A 62 -5.51 -3.48 2.12
N GLU A 63 -4.44 -3.02 2.77
CA GLU A 63 -4.32 -1.65 3.29
C GLU A 63 -4.72 -0.60 2.24
N VAL A 64 -4.30 -0.83 0.99
CA VAL A 64 -4.45 0.11 -0.11
C VAL A 64 -5.89 0.14 -0.56
N THR A 65 -6.48 -1.04 -0.81
CA THR A 65 -7.87 -1.14 -1.25
C THR A 65 -8.84 -0.65 -0.18
N TYR A 66 -8.62 -1.02 1.09
CA TYR A 66 -9.46 -0.57 2.20
C TYR A 66 -9.39 0.96 2.39
N THR A 67 -8.21 1.57 2.29
CA THR A 67 -8.07 3.02 2.36
C THR A 67 -8.90 3.72 1.29
N LEU A 68 -8.84 3.23 0.04
CA LEU A 68 -9.64 3.78 -1.07
C LEU A 68 -11.14 3.55 -0.85
N LYS A 69 -11.53 2.38 -0.35
CA LYS A 69 -12.92 2.02 -0.05
C LYS A 69 -13.51 2.89 1.08
N ALA A 70 -12.72 3.21 2.12
CA ALA A 70 -13.18 4.07 3.21
C ALA A 70 -13.44 5.50 2.72
N HIS A 71 -12.49 6.08 1.99
CA HIS A 71 -12.61 7.44 1.48
C HIS A 71 -13.56 7.58 0.28
N TYR A 72 -13.94 6.47 -0.37
CA TYR A 72 -14.99 6.44 -1.38
C TYR A 72 -16.32 6.95 -0.81
N PHE A 73 -16.69 6.55 0.42
CA PHE A 73 -17.95 6.98 1.03
C PHE A 73 -17.99 8.48 1.32
N ILE A 74 -16.85 9.08 1.64
CA ILE A 74 -16.76 10.53 1.91
C ILE A 74 -16.78 11.33 0.59
N LEU A 75 -16.15 10.82 -0.47
CA LEU A 75 -16.06 11.53 -1.75
C LEU A 75 -17.33 11.40 -2.60
N ASN A 76 -18.06 10.29 -2.45
CA ASN A 76 -19.25 9.98 -3.21
C ASN A 76 -20.50 10.58 -2.55
N PRO A 77 -21.19 11.53 -3.19
CA PRO A 77 -22.36 12.18 -2.60
C PRO A 77 -23.64 11.33 -2.60
N HIS A 78 -23.62 10.17 -3.26
CA HIS A 78 -24.81 9.33 -3.43
C HIS A 78 -24.93 8.21 -2.40
N VAL A 79 -24.00 8.13 -1.45
CA VAL A 79 -23.93 7.09 -0.43
C VAL A 79 -23.76 7.72 0.95
N ALA A 80 -24.29 7.05 1.96
CA ALA A 80 -24.14 7.47 3.35
C ALA A 80 -22.66 7.43 3.76
N VAL A 81 -22.17 8.51 4.35
CA VAL A 81 -20.75 8.70 4.68
C VAL A 81 -20.34 7.78 5.84
N GLU A 82 -21.26 7.51 6.76
CA GLU A 82 -21.12 6.66 7.95
C GLU A 82 -20.67 5.24 7.61
N ASN A 83 -20.89 4.79 6.38
CA ASN A 83 -20.38 3.51 5.88
C ASN A 83 -18.84 3.43 5.91
N CYS A 84 -18.12 4.55 6.00
CA CYS A 84 -16.67 4.53 6.20
C CYS A 84 -16.27 3.84 7.52
N PHE A 85 -17.07 3.94 8.59
CA PHE A 85 -16.83 3.23 9.85
C PHE A 85 -16.99 1.72 9.69
N LEU A 86 -17.92 1.27 8.84
CA LEU A 86 -18.04 -0.16 8.52
C LEU A 86 -16.76 -0.68 7.86
N VAL A 87 -16.14 0.12 7.00
CA VAL A 87 -14.85 -0.22 6.38
C VAL A 87 -13.73 -0.28 7.42
N LEU A 88 -13.70 0.64 8.40
CA LEU A 88 -12.73 0.59 9.49
C LEU A 88 -12.85 -0.70 10.33
N GLU A 89 -14.08 -1.13 10.62
CA GLU A 89 -14.32 -2.38 11.33
C GLU A 89 -13.93 -3.61 10.49
N GLU A 90 -14.17 -3.58 9.18
CA GLU A 90 -13.65 -4.60 8.26
C GLU A 90 -12.11 -4.64 8.26
N MET A 91 -11.43 -3.48 8.30
CA MET A 91 -9.97 -3.41 8.36
C MET A 91 -9.42 -4.05 9.64
N LYS A 92 -10.05 -3.80 10.79
CA LYS A 92 -9.69 -4.41 12.07
C LYS A 92 -9.84 -5.93 12.01
N LYS A 93 -10.96 -6.43 11.46
CA LYS A 93 -11.22 -7.87 11.28
C LYS A 93 -10.25 -8.53 10.29
N ALA A 94 -9.81 -7.80 9.26
CA ALA A 94 -8.87 -8.29 8.26
C ALA A 94 -7.39 -8.19 8.68
N LEU A 95 -7.11 -7.82 9.95
CA LEU A 95 -5.74 -7.68 10.49
C LEU A 95 -4.85 -6.75 9.63
N ILE A 96 -5.46 -5.68 9.12
CA ILE A 96 -4.75 -4.62 8.42
C ILE A 96 -3.81 -3.91 9.39
N HIS A 97 -2.67 -3.43 8.91
CA HIS A 97 -1.65 -2.84 9.76
C HIS A 97 -2.23 -1.70 10.64
N PRO A 98 -2.08 -1.73 11.98
CA PRO A 98 -2.71 -0.78 12.89
C PRO A 98 -2.44 0.69 12.58
N SER A 99 -1.23 1.03 12.11
CA SER A 99 -0.93 2.41 11.70
C SER A 99 -1.80 2.92 10.54
N VAL A 100 -2.16 2.06 9.58
CA VAL A 100 -3.06 2.45 8.48
C VAL A 100 -4.48 2.64 9.01
N ILE A 101 -4.93 1.76 9.91
CA ILE A 101 -6.23 1.87 10.56
C ILE A 101 -6.31 3.21 11.30
N ARG A 102 -5.34 3.52 12.16
CA ARG A 102 -5.25 4.79 12.89
C ARG A 102 -5.28 5.99 11.95
N MET A 103 -4.47 5.99 10.89
CA MET A 103 -4.44 7.11 9.93
C MET A 103 -5.81 7.35 9.28
N ASN A 104 -6.51 6.28 8.85
CA ASN A 104 -7.84 6.40 8.27
C ASN A 104 -8.85 6.87 9.33
N GLU A 105 -8.86 6.25 10.50
CA GLU A 105 -9.76 6.56 11.62
C GLU A 105 -9.63 8.02 12.08
N PHE A 106 -8.41 8.54 12.24
CA PHE A 106 -8.18 9.93 12.60
C PHE A 106 -8.77 10.90 11.57
N LEU A 107 -8.51 10.70 10.27
CA LEU A 107 -9.08 11.58 9.26
C LEU A 107 -10.60 11.49 9.21
N ILE A 108 -11.15 10.27 9.26
CA ILE A 108 -12.60 10.04 9.23
C ILE A 108 -13.26 10.76 10.41
N ASN A 109 -12.73 10.63 11.62
CA ASN A 109 -13.25 11.33 12.79
C ASN A 109 -13.18 12.85 12.61
N SER A 110 -12.05 13.38 12.12
CA SER A 110 -11.93 14.81 11.82
C SER A 110 -12.92 15.29 10.75
N TYR A 111 -13.30 14.44 9.79
CA TYR A 111 -14.36 14.79 8.84
C TYR A 111 -15.70 14.97 9.52
N PHE A 112 -16.11 14.04 10.39
CA PHE A 112 -17.37 14.13 11.12
C PHE A 112 -17.39 15.28 12.13
N GLU A 113 -16.28 15.54 12.82
CA GLU A 113 -16.15 16.73 13.69
C GLU A 113 -16.36 18.03 12.89
N LEU A 114 -15.81 18.11 11.68
CA LEU A 114 -15.99 19.26 10.80
C LEU A 114 -17.40 19.34 10.23
N GLU A 115 -18.04 18.21 9.94
CA GLU A 115 -19.44 18.13 9.52
C GLU A 115 -20.38 18.66 10.61
N GLU A 116 -20.14 18.28 11.87
CA GLU A 116 -20.89 18.79 13.04
C GLU A 116 -20.76 20.32 13.17
N LEU A 117 -19.58 20.86 12.86
CA LEU A 117 -19.31 22.31 12.81
C LEU A 117 -19.76 22.98 11.50
N SER A 118 -20.37 22.24 10.56
CA SER A 118 -20.74 22.71 9.21
C SER A 118 -19.56 23.31 8.43
N CYS A 119 -18.34 22.83 8.69
CA CYS A 119 -17.07 23.27 8.12
C CYS A 119 -16.43 22.19 7.24
N GLU A 120 -17.22 21.57 6.35
CA GLU A 120 -16.75 20.45 5.53
C GLU A 120 -15.56 20.82 4.63
N PRO A 121 -14.52 19.97 4.56
CA PRO A 121 -13.38 20.23 3.69
C PRO A 121 -13.78 20.14 2.21
N PRO A 122 -13.24 21.02 1.34
CA PRO A 122 -13.44 20.89 -0.09
C PRO A 122 -12.98 19.53 -0.61
N ARG A 123 -13.75 18.93 -1.54
CA ARG A 123 -13.48 17.58 -2.04
C ARG A 123 -12.07 17.39 -2.63
N LEU A 124 -11.50 18.44 -3.23
CA LEU A 124 -10.13 18.40 -3.75
C LEU A 124 -9.09 18.27 -2.63
N LEU A 125 -9.30 18.95 -1.51
CA LEU A 125 -8.44 18.83 -0.34
C LEU A 125 -8.57 17.43 0.27
N TRP A 126 -9.79 16.89 0.34
CA TRP A 126 -10.02 15.53 0.80
C TRP A 126 -9.34 14.47 -0.08
N GLN A 127 -9.33 14.68 -1.42
CA GLN A 127 -8.58 13.83 -2.33
C GLN A 127 -7.07 13.87 -2.03
N ASN A 128 -6.50 15.01 -1.64
CA ASN A 128 -5.08 15.10 -1.28
C ASN A 128 -4.78 14.31 0.00
N PHE A 129 -5.63 14.41 1.03
CA PHE A 129 -5.50 13.60 2.23
C PHE A 129 -5.60 12.10 1.93
N THR A 130 -6.60 11.72 1.13
CA THR A 130 -6.77 10.34 0.66
C THR A 130 -5.53 9.85 -0.09
N LYS A 131 -4.95 10.68 -0.97
CA LYS A 131 -3.74 10.35 -1.73
C LYS A 131 -2.56 10.07 -0.81
N MET A 132 -2.39 10.87 0.24
CA MET A 132 -1.31 10.74 1.20
C MET A 132 -1.42 9.42 1.96
N ILE A 133 -2.60 9.06 2.48
CA ILE A 133 -2.80 7.76 3.14
C ILE A 133 -2.68 6.59 2.16
N TRP A 134 -3.17 6.75 0.93
CA TRP A 134 -3.04 5.73 -0.10
C TRP A 134 -1.57 5.44 -0.42
N GLN A 135 -0.73 6.48 -0.52
CA GLN A 135 0.70 6.34 -0.73
C GLN A 135 1.43 5.70 0.47
N THR A 136 1.08 6.07 1.70
CA THR A 136 1.65 5.43 2.90
C THR A 136 1.25 3.95 2.98
N SER A 137 0.01 3.63 2.64
CA SER A 137 -0.52 2.26 2.58
C SER A 137 0.24 1.41 1.55
N LEU A 138 0.53 1.95 0.36
CA LEU A 138 1.35 1.28 -0.66
C LEU A 138 2.76 0.97 -0.14
N LYS A 139 3.38 1.93 0.55
CA LYS A 139 4.72 1.78 1.12
C LYS A 139 4.73 0.73 2.24
N LEU A 140 3.73 0.76 3.13
CA LEU A 140 3.59 -0.20 4.22
C LEU A 140 3.34 -1.61 3.70
N ASN A 141 2.42 -1.80 2.74
CA ASN A 141 2.19 -3.11 2.13
C ASN A 141 3.46 -3.68 1.49
N ARG A 142 4.22 -2.83 0.78
CA ARG A 142 5.54 -3.22 0.26
C ARG A 142 6.48 -3.65 1.39
N GLN A 143 6.57 -2.89 2.48
CA GLN A 143 7.43 -3.21 3.63
C GLN A 143 7.02 -4.52 4.32
N ARG A 144 5.73 -4.71 4.61
CA ARG A 144 5.18 -5.96 5.19
C ARG A 144 5.57 -7.16 4.34
N ARG A 145 5.39 -7.07 3.01
CA ARG A 145 5.81 -8.13 2.09
C ARG A 145 7.30 -8.41 2.15
N HIS A 146 8.16 -7.39 2.18
CA HIS A 146 9.61 -7.61 2.27
C HIS A 146 10.01 -8.21 3.61
N ARG A 147 9.38 -7.79 4.71
CA ARG A 147 9.61 -8.36 6.04
C ARG A 147 9.20 -9.84 6.08
N LEU A 148 8.04 -10.17 5.55
CA LEU A 148 7.56 -11.55 5.44
C LEU A 148 8.52 -12.40 4.59
N ILE A 149 8.94 -11.92 3.42
CA ILE A 149 9.92 -12.64 2.59
C ILE A 149 11.22 -12.88 3.35
N LYS A 150 11.73 -11.88 4.09
CA LYS A 150 12.94 -12.04 4.91
C LYS A 150 12.75 -13.08 6.02
N GLN A 151 11.61 -13.04 6.72
CA GLN A 151 11.30 -14.01 7.77
C GLN A 151 11.20 -15.44 7.22
N LEU A 152 10.59 -15.61 6.05
CA LEU A 152 10.48 -16.92 5.39
C LEU A 152 11.85 -17.44 4.92
N LEU A 153 12.74 -16.57 4.42
CA LEU A 153 14.08 -16.96 4.01
C LEU A 153 14.98 -17.39 5.19
N LEU A 154 14.67 -16.96 6.42
CA LEU A 154 15.42 -17.31 7.62
C LEU A 154 14.98 -18.64 8.26
N LYS A 155 13.79 -19.16 7.92
CA LYS A 155 13.25 -20.42 8.45
C LYS A 155 13.88 -21.62 7.75
N ASP A 156 13.94 -22.76 8.44
CA ASP A 156 14.44 -24.01 7.87
C ASP A 156 13.54 -24.48 6.71
N PRO A 157 14.09 -25.03 5.61
CA PRO A 157 13.30 -25.51 4.47
C PRO A 157 12.23 -26.55 4.83
N ASN A 158 12.46 -27.40 5.84
CA ASN A 158 11.50 -28.42 6.23
C ASN A 158 10.30 -27.82 6.98
N ASP A 159 10.53 -26.77 7.76
CA ASP A 159 9.47 -26.02 8.45
C ASP A 159 8.57 -25.27 7.46
N LEU A 160 9.15 -24.71 6.39
CA LEU A 160 8.42 -23.99 5.34
C LEU A 160 7.40 -24.88 4.62
N MET A 161 7.72 -26.15 4.41
CA MET A 161 6.84 -27.10 3.72
C MET A 161 5.64 -27.53 4.57
N ASN A 162 5.74 -27.40 5.89
CA ASN A 162 4.71 -27.80 6.84
C ASN A 162 3.81 -26.64 7.30
N ILE A 163 4.00 -25.43 6.77
CA ILE A 163 3.21 -24.26 7.15
C ILE A 163 1.72 -24.52 6.85
N SER A 164 0.93 -24.55 7.91
CA SER A 164 -0.53 -24.66 7.84
C SER A 164 -1.17 -23.28 7.71
N GLN A 165 -2.44 -23.24 7.30
CA GLN A 165 -3.24 -22.01 7.28
C GLN A 165 -3.32 -21.37 8.68
N LYS A 166 -3.38 -22.19 9.74
CA LYS A 166 -3.42 -21.72 11.13
C LYS A 166 -2.15 -20.97 11.53
N ASP A 167 -1.00 -21.38 11.02
CA ASP A 167 0.28 -20.74 11.31
C ASP A 167 0.39 -19.38 10.61
N ILE A 168 -0.22 -19.24 9.42
CA ILE A 168 -0.33 -17.95 8.72
C ILE A 168 -1.20 -16.98 9.52
N GLU A 169 -2.33 -17.47 10.04
CA GLU A 169 -3.22 -16.68 10.88
C GLU A 169 -2.54 -16.26 12.19
N SER A 170 -1.80 -17.15 12.85
CA SER A 170 -1.06 -16.80 14.07
C SER A 170 0.03 -15.77 13.80
N MET A 171 0.81 -15.92 12.73
CA MET A 171 1.83 -14.94 12.32
C MET A 171 1.21 -13.57 12.02
N ALA A 172 0.03 -13.54 11.39
CA ALA A 172 -0.68 -12.29 11.11
C ALA A 172 -1.19 -11.60 12.39
N ILE A 173 -1.70 -12.38 13.36
CA ILE A 173 -2.16 -11.88 14.66
C ILE A 173 -0.98 -11.34 15.47
N GLU A 174 0.13 -12.06 15.52
CA GLU A 174 1.37 -11.63 16.19
C GLU A 174 1.88 -10.30 15.58
N GLU A 175 1.99 -10.22 14.25
CA GLU A 175 2.38 -8.97 13.58
C GLU A 175 1.41 -7.83 13.91
N PHE A 176 0.10 -8.09 13.89
CA PHE A 176 -0.90 -7.08 14.22
C PHE A 176 -0.73 -6.57 15.65
N ASN A 177 -0.60 -7.48 16.62
CA ASN A 177 -0.46 -7.17 18.04
C ASN A 177 0.81 -6.37 18.33
N ASP A 178 1.95 -6.76 17.75
CA ASP A 178 3.22 -6.03 17.91
C ASP A 178 3.10 -4.57 17.44
N ASN A 179 2.31 -4.32 16.39
CA ASN A 179 2.15 -2.99 15.79
C ASN A 179 1.02 -2.16 16.42
N LEU A 180 0.23 -2.71 17.35
CA LEU A 180 -0.78 -1.94 18.10
C LEU A 180 -0.10 -0.90 19.01
N LEU A 181 1.01 -1.26 19.66
CA LEU A 181 1.66 -0.48 20.72
C LEU A 181 2.72 0.51 20.25
N THR A 182 3.05 0.52 18.96
CA THR A 182 4.21 1.27 18.42
C THR A 182 4.14 2.80 18.43
N PRO A 183 2.97 3.50 18.48
CA PRO A 183 3.00 4.97 18.44
C PRO A 183 3.48 5.68 19.71
N PHE A 184 3.44 5.03 20.88
CA PHE A 184 3.79 5.70 22.15
C PHE A 184 5.22 5.40 22.63
N MET A 185 5.80 4.27 22.21
CA MET A 185 7.11 3.82 22.71
C MET A 185 8.31 4.40 21.93
N SER A 186 8.12 4.93 20.72
CA SER A 186 9.23 5.51 19.92
C SER A 186 9.58 6.96 20.31
N ILE A 187 8.88 7.58 21.26
CA ILE A 187 9.28 8.89 21.81
C ILE A 187 10.58 8.76 22.61
N LYS A 188 10.90 7.56 23.11
CA LYS A 188 12.12 7.28 23.89
C LYS A 188 13.40 7.10 23.06
N GLU A 189 13.33 7.18 21.73
CA GLU A 189 14.52 7.10 20.84
C GLU A 189 14.80 8.40 20.07
N ILE A 190 14.12 9.52 20.42
CA ILE A 190 14.65 10.85 20.06
C ILE A 190 15.68 11.20 21.14
N HIS A 191 16.80 10.50 21.14
CA HIS A 191 18.01 11.14 21.61
C HIS A 191 18.35 12.18 20.53
N ASP A 192 18.40 13.46 20.90
CA ASP A 192 19.03 14.52 20.11
C ASP A 192 20.54 14.26 20.07
N ASP A 193 20.95 13.07 19.60
CA ASP A 193 22.33 12.81 19.27
C ASP A 193 22.65 13.74 18.10
N PRO A 194 23.69 14.58 18.22
CA PRO A 194 24.06 15.48 17.15
C PRO A 194 24.25 14.66 15.88
N ILE A 195 23.55 15.05 14.81
CA ILE A 195 23.71 14.43 13.50
C ILE A 195 25.20 14.44 13.18
N ASP A 196 25.80 13.26 13.03
CA ASP A 196 27.21 13.14 12.71
C ASP A 196 27.39 13.68 11.28
N VAL A 197 27.71 14.97 11.19
CA VAL A 197 27.87 15.67 9.93
C VAL A 197 29.14 15.12 9.31
N ASN A 198 29.00 14.22 8.34
CA ASN A 198 30.13 13.76 7.55
C ASN A 198 30.69 14.94 6.74
N LEU A 199 31.70 15.62 7.32
CA LEU A 199 32.39 16.77 6.74
C LEU A 199 33.03 16.43 5.37
N ASP A 200 33.33 15.17 5.10
CA ASP A 200 33.87 14.74 3.79
C ASP A 200 32.84 14.81 2.67
N LYS A 201 31.54 14.77 3.00
CA LYS A 201 30.45 14.90 2.02
C LYS A 201 30.25 16.34 1.53
N PHE A 202 30.80 17.31 2.28
CA PHE A 202 30.77 18.74 1.97
C PHE A 202 32.13 19.27 1.52
N LYS A 203 33.09 18.40 1.20
CA LYS A 203 34.30 18.83 0.50
C LYS A 203 33.91 19.48 -0.82
N ASP A 204 34.35 20.72 -1.01
CA ASP A 204 34.16 21.47 -2.24
C ASP A 204 34.47 20.57 -3.43
N VAL A 205 33.48 20.39 -4.29
CA VAL A 205 33.67 19.69 -5.57
C VAL A 205 34.78 20.44 -6.27
N LYS A 206 35.95 19.80 -6.47
CA LYS A 206 37.02 20.38 -7.28
C LYS A 206 36.43 20.70 -8.65
N ILE A 207 36.20 21.99 -8.89
CA ILE A 207 35.71 22.51 -10.16
C ILE A 207 36.70 22.00 -11.21
N LYS A 208 36.26 21.08 -12.08
CA LYS A 208 37.06 20.69 -13.23
C LYS A 208 37.29 21.96 -14.04
N LYS A 209 38.54 22.24 -14.41
CA LYS A 209 38.84 23.33 -15.34
C LYS A 209 37.94 23.14 -16.56
N LEU A 210 37.19 24.19 -16.88
CA LEU A 210 36.34 24.22 -18.06
C LEU A 210 37.19 23.93 -19.30
N ASP A 211 36.61 23.18 -20.21
CA ASP A 211 37.14 22.90 -21.53
C ASP A 211 37.40 24.23 -22.24
N PHE A 212 38.45 24.31 -23.05
CA PHE A 212 38.81 25.54 -23.77
C PHE A 212 37.64 26.14 -24.56
N GLN A 213 36.78 25.29 -25.16
CA GLN A 213 35.57 25.73 -25.87
C GLN A 213 34.55 26.38 -24.92
N SER A 214 34.30 25.80 -23.76
CA SER A 214 33.36 26.33 -22.78
C SER A 214 33.84 27.66 -22.19
N GLN A 215 35.16 27.81 -22.04
CA GLN A 215 35.79 29.03 -21.54
C GLN A 215 35.77 30.16 -22.60
N TYR A 216 36.06 29.83 -23.86
CA TYR A 216 35.97 30.75 -25.00
C TYR A 216 34.54 31.27 -25.22
N THR A 217 33.54 30.42 -25.00
CA THR A 217 32.12 30.81 -25.16
C THR A 217 31.70 31.83 -24.09
N LEU A 218 32.14 31.64 -22.84
CA LEU A 218 31.86 32.57 -21.73
C LEU A 218 32.54 33.93 -21.93
N ASP A 219 33.81 33.96 -22.33
CA ASP A 219 34.58 35.20 -22.53
C ASP A 219 34.07 36.07 -23.70
N HIS A 220 33.17 35.55 -24.53
CA HIS A 220 32.61 36.23 -25.69
C HIS A 220 31.10 36.50 -25.58
N MET A 221 30.45 36.01 -24.52
CA MET A 221 29.05 36.38 -24.22
C MET A 221 28.95 37.80 -23.61
N ASP A 222 30.00 38.28 -22.92
CA ASP A 222 30.04 39.61 -22.28
C ASP A 222 30.47 40.75 -23.22
N LYS A 223 30.70 40.46 -24.52
CA LYS A 223 31.14 41.47 -25.52
C LYS A 223 30.05 41.85 -26.52
N VAL A 224 28.82 41.43 -26.28
CA VAL A 224 27.65 41.83 -27.07
C VAL A 224 26.77 42.75 -26.22
N GLU A 225 27.23 43.98 -26.03
CA GLU A 225 26.39 45.15 -25.81
C GLU A 225 26.48 46.05 -27.04
#